data_AF-A0A0Q4IST5-F1
#
_entry.id   AF-A0A0Q4IST5-F1
#
_cell.length_a   1.000
_cell.length_b   1.000
_cell.length_c   1.000
_cell.angle_alpha   90.00
_cell.angle_beta   90.00
_cell.angle_gamma   90.00
#
_symmetry.space_group_name_H-M   'P 1'
#
loop_
_entity.id
_entity.type
_entity.pdbx_description
1 polymer ?
#
loop_
_entity_poly.entity_id
_entity_poly.type
_entity_poly.pdbx_seq_one_letter_code
_entity_poly.pdbx_strand_id
1 'polypeptide(L)'
;MTKPAGNPFRYFNSSPEVIRRVVMMYVRFPLSLRNVEDLLFERGIDICHETVRLWWKRFGPLFAGDIRRQRISRIKGFRHWRWHLDEMYVKINGEMVYLWRAVDHEGEILESYVTKTRDRKAALIFMKKALKRHGSPEAITTDGLRSYGAAMNELGNREKQEVGRWANNRVENSHVSFRRRERAMLRFRQMKALQKFASVHANLHNHFSLERHLIDRKTFKERRSAALAEWRVVAN
;
A
#
# COMPACT_ATOMS: atom_id res chain seq x y z
N MET A 1 -4.59 22.57 21.93
CA MET A 1 -4.25 21.47 22.86
C MET A 1 -4.63 20.14 22.23
N THR A 2 -3.70 19.45 21.58
CA THR A 2 -3.92 18.08 21.08
C THR A 2 -3.88 17.11 22.26
N LYS A 3 -4.99 16.39 22.51
CA LYS A 3 -5.04 15.28 23.48
C LYS A 3 -3.81 14.39 23.27
N PRO A 4 -3.07 14.01 24.34
CA PRO A 4 -2.05 12.97 24.19
C PRO A 4 -2.73 11.74 23.61
N ALA A 5 -2.22 11.24 22.48
CA ALA A 5 -2.76 10.07 21.84
C ALA A 5 -2.63 8.91 22.84
N GLY A 6 -3.76 8.47 23.42
CA GLY A 6 -3.76 7.34 24.34
C GLY A 6 -3.16 6.11 23.67
N ASN A 7 -2.44 5.28 24.44
CA ASN A 7 -1.81 4.07 23.94
C ASN A 7 -2.81 3.27 23.07
N PRO A 8 -2.55 3.07 21.76
CA PRO A 8 -3.51 2.45 20.85
C PRO A 8 -3.78 0.97 21.17
N PHE A 9 -2.87 0.35 21.94
CA PHE A 9 -2.96 -1.02 22.42
C PHE A 9 -3.66 -1.15 23.78
N ARG A 10 -4.13 -0.04 24.36
CA ARG A 10 -4.91 -0.08 25.60
C ARG A 10 -6.15 -0.97 25.38
N TYR A 11 -6.48 -1.77 26.41
CA TYR A 11 -7.59 -2.73 26.43
C TYR A 11 -7.39 -4.03 25.63
N PHE A 12 -6.16 -4.35 25.20
CA PHE A 12 -5.83 -5.67 24.68
C PHE A 12 -5.00 -6.45 25.69
N ASN A 13 -5.36 -7.72 25.90
CA ASN A 13 -4.61 -8.65 26.76
C ASN A 13 -3.36 -9.21 26.08
N SER A 14 -3.17 -8.92 24.79
CA SER A 14 -2.00 -9.35 24.01
C SER A 14 -0.95 -8.24 23.95
N SER A 15 0.32 -8.62 23.94
CA SER A 15 1.41 -7.64 23.83
C SER A 15 1.36 -6.88 22.50
N PRO A 16 1.75 -5.59 22.47
CA PRO A 16 1.87 -4.82 21.23
C PRO A 16 2.73 -5.51 20.16
N GLU A 17 3.77 -6.23 20.59
CA GLU A 17 4.66 -6.98 19.70
C GLU A 17 3.94 -8.11 18.97
N VAL A 18 3.08 -8.86 19.67
CA VAL A 18 2.26 -9.92 19.06
C VAL A 18 1.30 -9.30 18.05
N ILE A 19 0.59 -8.23 18.43
CA ILE A 19 -0.35 -7.53 17.54
C ILE A 19 0.35 -7.04 16.27
N ARG A 20 1.51 -6.37 16.41
CA ARG A 20 2.35 -5.92 15.29
C ARG A 20 2.77 -7.08 14.41
N ARG A 21 3.19 -8.21 14.99
CA ARG A 21 3.60 -9.41 14.24
C ARG A 21 2.44 -10.01 13.44
N VAL A 22 1.26 -10.13 14.04
CA VAL A 22 0.06 -10.67 13.39
C VAL A 22 -0.36 -9.80 12.21
N VAL A 23 -0.44 -8.49 12.40
CA VAL A 23 -0.83 -7.55 11.32
C VAL A 23 0.20 -7.56 10.20
N MET A 24 1.50 -7.59 10.53
CA MET A 24 2.57 -7.74 9.54
C MET A 24 2.42 -9.04 8.74
N MET A 25 2.27 -10.17 9.43
CA MET A 25 2.16 -11.47 8.78
C MET A 25 0.97 -11.51 7.83
N TYR A 26 -0.18 -11.05 8.31
CA TYR A 26 -1.40 -11.00 7.50
C TYR A 26 -1.25 -10.07 6.32
N VAL A 27 -0.77 -8.84 6.44
CA VAL A 27 -0.76 -7.93 5.28
C VAL A 27 0.36 -8.25 4.30
N ARG A 28 1.56 -8.59 4.80
CA ARG A 28 2.77 -8.73 4.00
C ARG A 28 2.82 -10.03 3.19
N PHE A 29 2.41 -11.16 3.77
CA PHE A 29 2.57 -12.47 3.15
C PHE A 29 1.26 -12.97 2.57
N PRO A 30 1.27 -13.83 1.53
CA PRO A 30 0.08 -14.43 0.92
C PRO A 30 -0.64 -15.44 1.83
N LEU A 31 -0.92 -15.08 3.08
CA LEU A 31 -1.56 -15.91 4.09
C LEU A 31 -3.06 -15.58 4.21
N SER A 32 -3.87 -16.61 4.47
CA SER A 32 -5.26 -16.43 4.91
C SER A 32 -5.29 -16.07 6.41
N LEU A 33 -6.46 -15.66 6.94
CA LEU A 33 -6.60 -15.40 8.37
C LEU A 33 -6.34 -16.66 9.21
N ARG A 34 -6.80 -17.84 8.73
CA ARG A 34 -6.61 -19.13 9.39
C ARG A 34 -5.15 -19.58 9.35
N ASN A 35 -4.46 -19.37 8.22
CA ASN A 35 -3.02 -19.67 8.13
C ASN A 35 -2.21 -18.84 9.14
N VAL A 36 -2.63 -17.59 9.42
CA VAL A 36 -1.96 -16.77 10.44
C VAL A 36 -2.23 -17.33 11.83
N GLU A 37 -3.45 -17.77 12.13
CA GLU A 37 -3.80 -18.49 13.37
C GLU A 37 -2.93 -19.75 13.54
N ASP A 38 -2.88 -20.64 12.55
CA ASP A 38 -2.08 -21.88 12.59
C ASP A 38 -0.59 -21.60 12.84
N LEU A 39 0.00 -20.64 12.10
CA LEU A 39 1.42 -20.27 12.23
C LEU A 39 1.77 -19.55 13.54
N LEU A 40 0.78 -19.03 14.26
CA LEU A 40 0.95 -18.42 15.58
C LEU A 40 0.77 -19.46 16.68
N PHE A 41 -0.14 -20.42 16.49
CA PHE A 41 -0.30 -21.56 17.38
C PHE A 41 0.99 -22.37 17.48
N GLU A 42 1.67 -22.64 16.36
CA GLU A 42 3.01 -23.28 16.34
C GLU A 42 4.08 -22.53 17.17
N ARG A 43 3.86 -21.24 17.44
CA ARG A 43 4.75 -20.39 18.23
C ARG A 43 4.26 -20.17 19.67
N GLY A 44 3.27 -20.94 20.12
CA GLY A 44 2.68 -20.84 21.46
C GLY A 44 1.75 -19.62 21.64
N ILE A 45 1.27 -19.01 20.55
CA ILE A 45 0.33 -17.89 20.60
C ILE A 45 -1.04 -18.42 20.17
N ASP A 46 -1.90 -18.69 21.15
CA ASP A 46 -3.26 -19.16 20.91
C ASP A 46 -4.22 -17.98 20.67
N ILE A 47 -4.61 -17.78 19.41
CA ILE A 47 -5.60 -16.78 18.99
C ILE A 47 -6.44 -17.31 17.84
N CYS A 48 -7.72 -16.91 17.78
CA CYS A 48 -8.57 -17.25 16.66
C CYS A 48 -8.38 -16.30 15.44
N HIS A 49 -8.71 -16.77 14.23
CA HIS A 49 -8.68 -15.95 13.01
C HIS A 49 -9.55 -14.68 13.08
N GLU A 50 -10.62 -14.66 13.87
CA GLU A 50 -11.42 -13.44 14.07
C GLU A 50 -10.64 -12.38 14.89
N THR A 51 -9.75 -12.80 15.78
CA THR A 51 -8.80 -11.89 16.46
C THR A 51 -7.82 -11.29 15.46
N VAL A 52 -7.26 -12.11 14.56
CA VAL A 52 -6.42 -11.63 13.45
C VAL A 52 -7.18 -10.59 12.61
N ARG A 53 -8.44 -10.88 12.26
CA ARG A 53 -9.31 -9.99 11.47
C ARG A 53 -9.57 -8.67 12.20
N LEU A 54 -9.87 -8.71 13.49
CA LEU A 54 -10.10 -7.55 14.33
C LEU A 54 -8.85 -6.66 14.39
N TRP A 55 -7.69 -7.27 14.67
CA TRP A 55 -6.42 -6.55 14.79
C TRP A 55 -6.01 -5.92 13.47
N TRP A 56 -6.08 -6.65 12.35
CA TRP A 56 -5.86 -6.09 11.03
C TRP A 56 -6.78 -4.89 10.76
N LYS A 57 -8.09 -5.02 11.02
CA LYS A 57 -9.08 -3.98 10.72
C LYS A 57 -8.85 -2.69 11.52
N ARG A 58 -8.36 -2.82 12.77
CA ARG A 58 -8.10 -1.72 13.71
C ARG A 58 -6.72 -1.12 13.53
N PHE A 59 -5.68 -1.94 13.57
CA PHE A 59 -4.28 -1.49 13.61
C PHE A 59 -3.65 -1.32 12.23
N GLY A 60 -4.13 -2.02 11.20
CA GLY A 60 -3.59 -1.89 9.84
C GLY A 60 -3.53 -0.42 9.36
N PRO A 61 -4.65 0.34 9.41
CA PRO A 61 -4.66 1.75 9.04
C PRO A 61 -3.76 2.63 9.93
N LEU A 62 -3.66 2.31 11.22
CA LEU A 62 -2.81 3.03 12.16
C LEU A 62 -1.34 2.86 11.79
N PHE A 63 -0.90 1.61 11.59
CA PHE A 63 0.48 1.27 11.23
C PHE A 63 0.87 1.85 9.87
N ALA A 64 -0.01 1.74 8.87
CA ALA A 64 0.21 2.38 7.57
C ALA A 64 0.31 3.91 7.69
N GLY A 65 -0.52 4.53 8.54
CA GLY A 65 -0.46 5.97 8.78
C GLY A 65 0.87 6.41 9.39
N ASP A 66 1.38 5.65 10.33
CA ASP A 66 2.63 5.96 11.02
C ASP A 66 3.85 5.79 10.11
N ILE A 67 3.96 4.63 9.42
CA ILE A 67 5.00 4.38 8.41
C ILE A 67 5.00 5.47 7.35
N ARG A 68 3.81 5.84 6.87
CA ARG A 68 3.66 6.90 5.86
C ARG A 68 4.20 8.23 6.36
N ARG A 69 3.89 8.63 7.61
CA ARG A 69 4.39 9.89 8.19
C ARG A 69 5.92 9.87 8.28
N GLN A 70 6.50 8.77 8.74
CA GLN A 70 7.95 8.59 8.85
C GLN A 70 8.64 8.60 7.48
N ARG A 71 7.99 8.07 6.43
CA ARG A 71 8.53 8.11 5.06
C ARG A 71 8.44 9.49 4.43
N ILE A 72 7.27 10.14 4.49
CA ILE A 72 7.08 11.48 3.91
C ILE A 72 8.07 12.48 4.51
N SER A 73 8.38 12.39 5.82
CA SER A 73 9.39 13.26 6.43
C SER A 73 10.81 13.06 5.88
N ARG A 74 11.18 11.81 5.53
CA ARG A 74 12.49 11.47 4.92
C ARG A 74 12.58 11.93 3.46
N ILE A 75 11.46 11.93 2.76
CA ILE A 75 11.37 12.12 1.31
C ILE A 75 11.39 13.60 0.87
N LYS A 76 11.08 14.55 1.76
CA LYS A 76 10.97 15.99 1.45
C LYS A 76 12.22 16.65 0.82
N GLY A 77 13.33 15.94 0.65
CA GLY A 77 14.57 16.44 0.03
C GLY A 77 14.84 16.01 -1.42
N PHE A 78 14.17 14.99 -1.98
CA PHE A 78 14.50 14.45 -3.31
C PHE A 78 13.43 14.84 -4.35
N ARG A 79 13.80 15.66 -5.34
CA ARG A 79 12.87 16.34 -6.26
C ARG A 79 13.06 15.93 -7.73
N HIS A 80 13.06 14.64 -8.07
CA HIS A 80 13.03 14.25 -9.50
C HIS A 80 12.28 12.93 -9.71
N TRP A 81 10.97 12.89 -9.42
CA TRP A 81 10.22 11.63 -9.42
C TRP A 81 9.21 11.60 -10.56
N ARG A 82 9.59 10.90 -11.63
CA ARG A 82 8.65 10.40 -12.63
C ARG A 82 7.64 9.48 -11.94
N TRP A 83 6.36 9.67 -12.23
CA TRP A 83 5.28 8.83 -11.74
C TRP A 83 4.77 7.94 -12.85
N HIS A 84 4.42 6.70 -12.50
CA HIS A 84 3.78 5.73 -13.36
C HIS A 84 2.37 5.48 -12.81
N LEU A 85 1.36 5.80 -13.61
CA LEU A 85 -0.04 5.61 -13.27
C LEU A 85 -0.64 4.51 -14.14
N ASP A 86 -1.33 3.59 -13.50
CA ASP A 86 -2.06 2.53 -14.20
C ASP A 86 -3.20 2.05 -13.30
N GLU A 87 -4.11 1.30 -13.90
CA GLU A 87 -5.23 0.70 -13.21
C GLU A 87 -5.34 -0.80 -13.50
N MET A 88 -5.81 -1.53 -12.49
CA MET A 88 -6.09 -2.94 -12.63
C MET A 88 -7.51 -3.27 -12.24
N TYR A 89 -8.06 -4.24 -12.96
CA TYR A 89 -9.34 -4.85 -12.66
C TYR A 89 -9.27 -5.74 -11.41
N VAL A 90 -10.25 -5.59 -10.52
CA VAL A 90 -10.45 -6.43 -9.34
C VAL A 90 -11.90 -6.89 -9.31
N LYS A 91 -12.14 -8.19 -9.07
CA LYS A 91 -13.49 -8.76 -9.04
C LYS A 91 -14.03 -8.79 -7.60
N ILE A 92 -15.18 -8.15 -7.36
CA ILE A 92 -15.88 -8.14 -6.07
C ILE A 92 -17.30 -8.66 -6.30
N ASN A 93 -17.66 -9.79 -5.66
CA ASN A 93 -19.00 -10.39 -5.74
C ASN A 93 -19.59 -10.52 -7.17
N GLY A 94 -18.74 -10.76 -8.18
CA GLY A 94 -19.21 -10.85 -9.57
C GLY A 94 -19.01 -9.57 -10.38
N GLU A 95 -18.98 -8.41 -9.73
CA GLU A 95 -18.76 -7.11 -10.37
C GLU A 95 -17.27 -6.79 -10.54
N MET A 96 -16.93 -6.11 -11.64
CA MET A 96 -15.58 -5.62 -11.90
C MET A 96 -15.44 -4.20 -11.38
N VAL A 97 -14.45 -3.97 -10.52
CA VAL A 97 -14.06 -2.64 -10.04
C VAL A 97 -12.61 -2.34 -10.45
N TYR A 98 -12.23 -1.06 -10.40
CA TYR A 98 -10.92 -0.58 -10.81
C TYR A 98 -10.11 -0.18 -9.58
N LEU A 99 -8.89 -0.69 -9.49
CA LEU A 99 -7.86 -0.24 -8.55
C LEU A 99 -6.82 0.57 -9.32
N TRP A 100 -6.83 1.88 -9.10
CA TRP A 100 -5.86 2.84 -9.61
C TRP A 100 -4.63 2.84 -8.72
N ARG A 101 -3.44 2.89 -9.32
CA ARG A 101 -2.17 2.98 -8.61
C ARG A 101 -1.23 4.01 -9.20
N ALA A 102 -0.59 4.74 -8.30
CA ALA A 102 0.52 5.63 -8.62
C ALA A 102 1.77 5.04 -8.02
N VAL A 103 2.82 4.93 -8.81
CA VAL A 103 4.12 4.39 -8.39
C VAL A 103 5.20 5.36 -8.88
N ASP A 104 6.23 5.62 -8.08
CA ASP A 104 7.36 6.43 -8.55
C ASP A 104 8.38 5.59 -9.35
N HIS A 105 9.40 6.28 -9.86
CA HIS A 105 10.49 5.65 -10.59
C HIS A 105 11.32 4.67 -9.74
N GLU A 106 11.29 4.73 -8.40
CA GLU A 106 11.96 3.77 -7.48
C GLU A 106 11.08 2.53 -7.22
N GLY A 107 9.81 2.56 -7.62
CA GLY A 107 8.87 1.48 -7.41
C GLY A 107 8.08 1.60 -6.10
N GLU A 108 8.14 2.76 -5.43
CA GLU A 108 7.33 3.06 -4.27
C GLU A 108 5.88 3.33 -4.67
N ILE A 109 4.94 2.65 -4.02
CA ILE A 109 3.50 2.88 -4.26
C ILE A 109 3.09 4.17 -3.54
N LEU A 110 2.84 5.22 -4.31
CA LEU A 110 2.48 6.55 -3.82
C LEU A 110 1.00 6.63 -3.40
N GLU A 111 0.10 6.05 -4.20
CA GLU A 111 -1.34 6.09 -3.96
C GLU A 111 -2.03 4.83 -4.49
N SER A 112 -3.12 4.43 -3.83
CA SER A 112 -4.00 3.35 -4.27
C SER A 112 -5.46 3.75 -4.06
N TYR A 113 -6.25 3.79 -5.14
CA TYR A 113 -7.64 4.23 -5.10
C TYR A 113 -8.56 3.27 -5.84
N VAL A 114 -9.73 2.99 -5.26
CA VAL A 114 -10.69 2.02 -5.79
C VAL A 114 -11.95 2.72 -6.24
N THR A 115 -12.40 2.45 -7.46
CA THR A 115 -13.63 3.00 -8.04
C THR A 115 -14.42 1.93 -8.79
N LYS A 116 -15.72 2.16 -8.97
CA LYS A 116 -16.57 1.31 -9.82
C LYS A 116 -16.37 1.60 -11.31
N THR A 117 -16.07 2.86 -11.64
CA THR A 117 -15.93 3.33 -13.02
C THR A 117 -14.50 3.77 -13.31
N ARG A 118 -14.14 3.75 -14.59
CA ARG A 118 -12.84 4.21 -15.12
C ARG A 118 -12.94 5.56 -15.83
N ASP A 119 -13.76 6.45 -15.29
CA ASP A 119 -14.09 7.73 -15.91
C ASP A 119 -13.09 8.86 -15.54
N ARG A 120 -13.26 10.03 -16.17
CA ARG A 120 -12.47 11.24 -15.89
C ARG A 120 -12.54 11.63 -14.41
N LYS A 121 -13.70 11.52 -13.76
CA LYS A 121 -13.90 11.94 -12.38
C LYS A 121 -13.10 11.05 -11.42
N ALA A 122 -13.08 9.75 -11.65
CA ALA A 122 -12.27 8.78 -10.93
C ALA A 122 -10.77 9.09 -11.07
N ALA A 123 -10.29 9.27 -12.31
CA ALA A 123 -8.90 9.62 -12.59
C ALA A 123 -8.49 10.94 -11.91
N LEU A 124 -9.35 11.97 -12.00
CA LEU A 124 -9.12 13.28 -11.38
C LEU A 124 -9.00 13.19 -9.86
N ILE A 125 -9.93 12.48 -9.19
CA ILE A 125 -9.88 12.31 -7.73
C ILE A 125 -8.62 11.56 -7.32
N PHE A 126 -8.25 10.51 -8.06
CA PHE A 126 -7.04 9.75 -7.84
C PHE A 126 -5.78 10.63 -7.96
N MET A 127 -5.64 11.38 -9.05
CA MET A 127 -4.50 12.27 -9.29
C MET A 127 -4.44 13.41 -8.26
N LYS A 128 -5.57 14.05 -7.93
CA LYS A 128 -5.63 15.09 -6.88
C LYS A 128 -5.15 14.55 -5.53
N LYS A 129 -5.49 13.30 -5.18
CA LYS A 129 -5.03 12.67 -3.93
C LYS A 129 -3.52 12.43 -3.94
N ALA A 130 -2.97 11.93 -5.05
CA ALA A 130 -1.53 11.71 -5.19
C ALA A 130 -0.76 13.04 -5.13
N LEU A 131 -1.17 14.04 -5.92
CA LEU A 131 -0.57 15.38 -5.95
C LEU A 131 -0.62 16.09 -4.61
N LYS A 132 -1.74 16.03 -3.90
CA LYS A 132 -1.89 16.65 -2.57
C LYS A 132 -0.92 16.05 -1.55
N ARG A 133 -0.57 14.77 -1.68
CA ARG A 133 0.28 14.06 -0.70
C ARG A 133 1.76 14.15 -1.01
N HIS A 134 2.12 14.04 -2.28
CA HIS A 134 3.50 13.85 -2.73
C HIS A 134 4.04 15.03 -3.54
N GLY A 135 3.22 16.06 -3.79
CA GLY A 135 3.60 17.21 -4.60
C GLY A 135 3.45 16.95 -6.10
N SER A 136 4.05 17.82 -6.91
CA SER A 136 3.98 17.73 -8.37
C SER A 136 5.16 16.90 -8.91
N PRO A 137 4.93 15.85 -9.71
CA PRO A 137 5.98 15.14 -10.41
C PRO A 137 6.53 15.97 -11.58
N GLU A 138 7.67 15.52 -12.10
CA GLU A 138 8.25 16.08 -13.34
C GLU A 138 7.56 15.51 -14.58
N ALA A 139 7.34 14.20 -14.59
CA ALA A 139 6.68 13.48 -15.67
C ALA A 139 5.69 12.44 -15.10
N ILE A 140 4.61 12.19 -15.83
CA ILE A 140 3.56 11.23 -15.50
C ILE A 140 3.39 10.27 -16.66
N THR A 141 3.93 9.08 -16.52
CA THR A 141 3.75 7.99 -17.47
C THR A 141 2.40 7.31 -17.25
N THR A 142 1.59 7.17 -18.31
CA THR A 142 0.33 6.42 -18.26
C THR A 142 0.18 5.52 -19.49
N ASP A 143 -0.80 4.62 -19.47
CA ASP A 143 -1.17 3.72 -20.58
C ASP A 143 -1.87 4.43 -21.77
N GLY A 144 -1.95 5.76 -21.74
CA GLY A 144 -2.67 6.56 -22.73
C GLY A 144 -4.19 6.56 -22.59
N LEU A 145 -4.77 6.05 -21.49
CA LEU A 145 -6.21 6.08 -21.28
C LEU A 145 -6.79 7.51 -21.33
N ARG A 146 -7.87 7.69 -22.09
CA ARG A 146 -8.51 9.00 -22.31
C ARG A 146 -8.91 9.73 -21.03
N SER A 147 -9.29 8.99 -19.97
CA SER A 147 -9.67 9.60 -18.69
C SER A 147 -8.49 10.24 -17.95
N TYR A 148 -7.28 9.69 -18.05
CA TYR A 148 -6.08 10.38 -17.58
C TYR A 148 -5.88 11.68 -18.33
N GLY A 149 -5.98 11.64 -19.66
CA GLY A 149 -5.78 12.84 -20.46
C GLY A 149 -6.75 13.97 -20.14
N ALA A 150 -8.04 13.63 -20.01
CA ALA A 150 -9.06 14.58 -19.60
C ALA A 150 -8.86 15.10 -18.17
N ALA A 151 -8.40 14.26 -17.24
CA ALA A 151 -8.07 14.68 -15.89
C ALA A 151 -6.84 15.61 -15.84
N MET A 152 -5.79 15.31 -16.61
CA MET A 152 -4.57 16.13 -16.68
C MET A 152 -4.83 17.50 -17.32
N ASN A 153 -5.70 17.59 -18.32
CA ASN A 153 -6.14 18.88 -18.87
C ASN A 153 -6.79 19.75 -17.79
N GLU A 154 -7.66 19.17 -16.95
CA GLU A 154 -8.28 19.91 -15.85
C GLU A 154 -7.29 20.30 -14.74
N LEU A 155 -6.26 19.47 -14.52
CA LEU A 155 -5.20 19.75 -13.56
C LEU A 155 -4.13 20.73 -14.07
N GLY A 156 -4.17 21.09 -15.35
CA GLY A 156 -3.19 21.96 -15.99
C GLY A 156 -1.79 21.36 -16.02
N ASN A 157 -1.67 20.03 -16.14
CA ASN A 157 -0.38 19.31 -16.18
C ASN A 157 -0.28 18.32 -17.36
N ARG A 158 -0.98 18.61 -18.45
CA ARG A 158 -1.06 17.78 -19.66
C ARG A 158 0.30 17.58 -20.31
N GLU A 159 1.12 18.62 -20.29
CA GLU A 159 2.49 18.66 -20.82
C GLU A 159 3.43 17.68 -20.13
N LYS A 160 3.10 17.23 -18.91
CA LYS A 160 3.87 16.25 -18.16
C LYS A 160 3.55 14.80 -18.54
N GLN A 161 2.53 14.57 -19.39
CA GLN A 161 2.16 13.21 -19.74
C GLN A 161 3.19 12.58 -20.67
N GLU A 162 3.71 11.44 -20.26
CA GLU A 162 4.48 10.55 -21.13
C GLU A 162 3.64 9.31 -21.46
N VAL A 163 3.63 8.91 -22.72
CA VAL A 163 3.04 7.65 -23.15
C VAL A 163 4.11 6.92 -23.97
N GLY A 164 4.46 5.71 -23.54
CA GLY A 164 5.54 4.96 -24.16
C GLY A 164 5.37 3.46 -23.99
N ARG A 165 5.73 2.70 -25.03
CA ARG A 165 5.78 1.24 -24.97
C ARG A 165 6.80 0.83 -23.89
N TRP A 166 6.39 -0.03 -22.95
CA TRP A 166 7.19 -0.48 -21.78
C TRP A 166 7.43 0.55 -20.67
N ALA A 167 6.97 1.79 -20.82
CA ALA A 167 7.17 2.82 -19.81
C ALA A 167 6.33 2.56 -18.53
N ASN A 168 5.31 1.69 -18.59
CA ASN A 168 4.46 1.33 -17.45
C ASN A 168 4.90 0.08 -16.69
N ASN A 169 6.01 -0.57 -17.07
CA ASN A 169 6.47 -1.80 -16.41
C ASN A 169 6.60 -1.64 -14.89
N ARG A 170 6.94 -0.43 -14.42
CA ARG A 170 7.10 -0.13 -12.99
C ARG A 170 5.78 -0.26 -12.21
N VAL A 171 4.70 0.32 -12.72
CA VAL A 171 3.39 0.24 -12.09
C VAL A 171 2.76 -1.15 -12.26
N GLU A 172 2.96 -1.78 -13.41
CA GLU A 172 2.52 -3.17 -13.65
C GLU A 172 3.15 -4.16 -12.66
N ASN A 173 4.46 -4.05 -12.41
CA ASN A 173 5.16 -4.87 -11.41
C ASN A 173 4.58 -4.69 -10.01
N SER A 174 4.11 -3.49 -9.66
CA SER A 174 3.43 -3.24 -8.39
C SER A 174 2.14 -4.07 -8.25
N HIS A 175 1.43 -4.35 -9.34
CA HIS A 175 0.20 -5.14 -9.34
C HIS A 175 0.44 -6.59 -8.91
N VAL A 176 1.63 -7.14 -9.18
CA VAL A 176 1.94 -8.56 -8.92
C VAL A 176 1.85 -8.89 -7.43
N SER A 177 2.46 -8.06 -6.57
CA SER A 177 2.45 -8.28 -5.11
C SER A 177 1.02 -8.25 -4.55
N PHE A 178 0.21 -7.33 -5.06
CA PHE A 178 -1.19 -7.19 -4.69
C PHE A 178 -2.04 -8.37 -5.18
N ARG A 179 -1.90 -8.78 -6.44
CA ARG A 179 -2.63 -9.93 -7.01
C ARG A 179 -2.34 -11.22 -6.25
N ARG A 180 -1.09 -11.43 -5.82
CA ARG A 180 -0.73 -12.58 -4.95
C ARG A 180 -1.53 -12.55 -3.65
N ARG A 181 -1.68 -11.39 -3.02
CA ARG A 181 -2.52 -11.24 -1.81
C ARG A 181 -4.00 -11.44 -2.10
N GLU A 182 -4.52 -10.78 -3.13
CA GLU A 182 -5.92 -10.87 -3.53
C GLU A 182 -6.37 -12.33 -3.77
N ARG A 183 -5.54 -13.11 -4.48
CA ARG A 183 -5.80 -14.54 -4.75
C ARG A 183 -5.82 -15.37 -3.46
N ALA A 184 -4.83 -15.18 -2.59
CA ALA A 184 -4.78 -15.87 -1.30
C ALA A 184 -5.94 -15.51 -0.35
N MET A 185 -6.56 -14.35 -0.55
CA MET A 185 -7.73 -13.90 0.21
C MET A 185 -9.06 -14.43 -0.33
N LEU A 186 -9.05 -15.22 -1.42
CA LEU A 186 -10.26 -15.66 -2.12
C LEU A 186 -11.17 -14.49 -2.54
N ARG A 187 -10.54 -13.38 -2.95
CA ARG A 187 -11.18 -12.12 -3.39
C ARG A 187 -11.90 -11.35 -2.27
N PHE A 188 -12.09 -10.05 -2.53
CA PHE A 188 -12.79 -9.16 -1.59
C PHE A 188 -14.30 -9.22 -1.80
N ARG A 189 -15.06 -9.12 -0.70
CA ARG A 189 -16.54 -9.06 -0.72
C ARG A 189 -17.11 -7.64 -0.71
N GLN A 190 -16.29 -6.63 -0.40
CA GLN A 190 -16.74 -5.24 -0.26
C GLN A 190 -15.68 -4.27 -0.78
N MET A 191 -16.11 -3.24 -1.51
CA MET A 191 -15.22 -2.19 -2.05
C MET A 191 -14.47 -1.43 -0.94
N LYS A 192 -15.13 -1.16 0.19
CA LYS A 192 -14.51 -0.51 1.36
C LYS A 192 -13.38 -1.37 1.96
N ALA A 193 -13.54 -2.69 1.97
CA ALA A 193 -12.51 -3.61 2.43
C ALA A 193 -11.32 -3.64 1.46
N LEU A 194 -11.59 -3.68 0.15
CA LEU A 194 -10.56 -3.60 -0.89
C LEU A 194 -9.76 -2.29 -0.78
N GLN A 195 -10.43 -1.14 -0.71
CA GLN A 195 -9.78 0.17 -0.58
C GLN A 195 -8.91 0.27 0.68
N LYS A 196 -9.41 -0.22 1.82
CA LYS A 196 -8.65 -0.27 3.06
C LYS A 196 -7.42 -1.16 2.91
N PHE A 197 -7.61 -2.37 2.37
CA PHE A 197 -6.51 -3.30 2.18
C PHE A 197 -5.45 -2.76 1.23
N ALA A 198 -5.84 -2.26 0.06
CA ALA A 198 -4.93 -1.69 -0.93
C ALA A 198 -4.08 -0.54 -0.33
N SER A 199 -4.70 0.34 0.44
CA SER A 199 -4.00 1.46 1.10
C SER A 199 -2.99 0.97 2.15
N VAL A 200 -3.37 0.03 3.04
CA VAL A 200 -2.44 -0.46 4.05
C VAL A 200 -1.34 -1.32 3.40
N HIS A 201 -1.71 -2.20 2.48
CA HIS A 201 -0.78 -3.03 1.75
C HIS A 201 0.27 -2.21 1.00
N ALA A 202 -0.10 -1.09 0.37
CA ALA A 202 0.86 -0.20 -0.28
C ALA A 202 1.94 0.28 0.69
N ASN A 203 1.55 0.84 1.84
CA ASN A 203 2.51 1.37 2.81
C ASN A 203 3.40 0.28 3.43
N LEU A 204 2.83 -0.89 3.74
CA LEU A 204 3.61 -2.03 4.25
C LEU A 204 4.52 -2.63 3.18
N HIS A 205 4.07 -2.66 1.93
CA HIS A 205 4.88 -3.11 0.81
C HIS A 205 6.09 -2.20 0.63
N ASN A 206 5.89 -0.87 0.59
CA ASN A 206 6.97 0.11 0.49
C ASN A 206 7.98 -0.07 1.64
N HIS A 207 7.49 -0.23 2.88
CA HIS A 207 8.33 -0.43 4.07
C HIS A 207 9.24 -1.65 3.97
N PHE A 208 8.75 -2.73 3.38
CA PHE A 208 9.44 -4.02 3.32
C PHE A 208 9.99 -4.38 1.94
N SER A 209 9.85 -3.50 0.95
CA SER A 209 10.47 -3.63 -0.37
C SER A 209 11.93 -3.22 -0.23
N LEU A 210 12.83 -4.21 -0.21
CA LEU A 210 14.26 -4.03 0.03
C LEU A 210 15.10 -4.36 -1.21
N GLU A 211 14.48 -4.39 -2.39
CA GLU A 211 15.15 -4.58 -3.69
C GLU A 211 16.19 -5.70 -3.71
N ARG A 212 15.84 -6.87 -3.16
CA ARG A 212 16.75 -8.01 -2.94
C ARG A 212 17.61 -8.40 -4.15
N HIS A 213 17.14 -8.13 -5.36
CA HIS A 213 17.81 -8.50 -6.60
C HIS A 213 18.86 -7.48 -7.07
N LEU A 214 18.93 -6.29 -6.46
CA LEU A 214 19.86 -5.21 -6.82
C LEU A 214 21.00 -5.02 -5.81
N ILE A 215 20.92 -5.68 -4.65
CA ILE A 215 21.86 -5.46 -3.54
C ILE A 215 22.49 -6.77 -3.08
N ASP A 216 23.71 -6.65 -2.56
CA ASP A 216 24.43 -7.79 -2.00
C ASP A 216 23.74 -8.34 -0.73
N ARG A 217 24.18 -9.55 -0.34
CA ARG A 217 23.58 -10.28 0.77
C ARG A 217 23.73 -9.58 2.13
N LYS A 218 24.83 -8.87 2.36
CA LYS A 218 25.11 -8.18 3.63
C LYS A 218 24.21 -6.95 3.75
N THR A 219 24.19 -6.11 2.72
CA THR A 219 23.31 -4.94 2.64
C THR A 219 21.84 -5.34 2.79
N PHE A 220 21.42 -6.43 2.15
CA PHE A 220 20.05 -6.94 2.31
C PHE A 220 19.72 -7.35 3.76
N LYS A 221 20.65 -8.02 4.47
CA LYS A 221 20.44 -8.41 5.87
C LYS A 221 20.29 -7.18 6.75
N GLU A 222 21.14 -6.17 6.57
CA GLU A 222 21.12 -4.92 7.33
C GLU A 222 19.81 -4.15 7.09
N ARG A 223 19.43 -3.92 5.83
CA ARG A 223 18.15 -3.26 5.46
C ARG A 223 16.95 -4.02 6.02
N ARG A 224 16.97 -5.37 6.01
CA ARG A 224 15.89 -6.19 6.58
C ARG A 224 15.79 -6.04 8.09
N SER A 225 16.91 -6.03 8.80
CA SER A 225 16.94 -5.84 10.25
C SER A 225 16.45 -4.45 10.63
N ALA A 226 16.89 -3.40 9.91
CA ALA A 226 16.42 -2.03 10.10
C ALA A 226 14.90 -1.91 9.89
N ALA A 227 14.37 -2.41 8.78
CA ALA A 227 12.93 -2.37 8.51
C ALA A 227 12.10 -3.12 9.58
N LEU A 228 12.63 -4.23 10.12
CA LEU A 228 11.99 -4.95 11.22
C LEU A 228 12.06 -4.19 12.55
N ALA A 229 13.17 -3.52 12.84
CA ALA A 229 13.32 -2.68 14.03
C ALA A 229 12.34 -1.49 13.99
N GLU A 230 12.26 -0.80 12.84
CA GLU A 230 11.28 0.27 12.61
C GLU A 230 9.85 -0.26 12.80
N TRP A 231 9.52 -1.43 12.23
CA TRP A 231 8.20 -2.04 12.41
C TRP A 231 7.85 -2.34 13.86
N ARG A 232 8.82 -2.78 14.67
CA ARG A 232 8.61 -3.10 16.09
C ARG A 232 8.25 -1.89 16.93
N VAL A 233 8.57 -0.68 16.49
CA VAL A 233 8.26 0.58 17.20
C VAL A 233 7.12 1.37 16.56
N VAL A 234 6.46 0.84 15.52
CA VAL A 234 5.32 1.51 14.87
C VAL A 234 4.17 1.73 15.86
N ALA A 235 3.60 2.94 15.83
CA ALA A 235 2.54 3.38 16.73
C ALA A 235 2.89 3.27 18.22
N ASN A 236 4.18 3.44 18.55
CA ASN A 236 4.63 3.82 19.90
C ASN A 236 4.29 5.27 20.20
#